data_AF-K2BB23-F1
#
_entry.id   AF-K2BB23-F1
#
_cell.length_a   1.000
_cell.length_b   1.000
_cell.length_c   1.000
_cell.angle_alpha   90.00
_cell.angle_beta   90.00
_cell.angle_gamma   90.00
#
_symmetry.space_group_name_H-M   'P 1'
#
loop_
_entity.id
_entity.type
_entity.pdbx_description
1 polymer ?
#
loop_
_entity_poly.entity_id
_entity_poly.type
_entity_poly.pdbx_seq_one_letter_code
_entity_poly.pdbx_strand_id
1 'polypeptide(L)'
;MLISYFDLIILILFFGFIYYLKSQKKSLSFGIITSLMLGLFYGFILKLSPKNETIDLIREALRFIGSGYLGLLKMLVIPLILTSIIHAILNLGKESHIKKMSFLACAMLLGMTALASLISIGVGVFFSVGKGMSLPEFHEAPKHTYTGLADTLLGMLPTNPVNAMAQENTIAVVLFAIFLGLAARMLDEADHDKMETFRKLIASLFAI
;
A
#
# COMPACT_ATOMS: atom_id res chain seq x y z
N MET A 1 7.64 18.31 -35.62
CA MET A 1 8.52 17.14 -35.93
C MET A 1 9.76 17.08 -35.05
N LEU A 2 10.65 18.09 -35.01
CA LEU A 2 11.91 18.02 -34.23
C LEU A 2 11.71 17.77 -32.71
N ILE A 3 10.68 18.35 -32.10
CA ILE A 3 10.38 18.18 -30.66
C ILE A 3 9.91 16.74 -30.35
N SER A 4 9.19 16.10 -31.28
CA SER A 4 8.72 14.71 -31.13
C SER A 4 9.88 13.70 -31.17
N TYR A 5 10.87 13.91 -32.03
CA TYR A 5 12.09 13.08 -32.05
C TYR A 5 12.93 13.26 -30.78
N PHE A 6 12.95 14.46 -30.20
CA PHE A 6 13.67 14.76 -28.96
C PHE A 6 13.09 13.97 -27.77
N ASP A 7 11.77 13.93 -27.61
CA ASP A 7 11.11 13.17 -26.54
C ASP A 7 11.35 11.66 -26.65
N LEU A 8 11.37 11.13 -27.88
CA LEU A 8 11.64 9.72 -28.16
C LEU A 8 13.10 9.35 -27.86
N ILE A 9 14.05 10.24 -28.15
CA ILE A 9 15.47 10.06 -27.80
C ILE A 9 15.64 10.06 -26.27
N ILE A 10 14.94 10.94 -25.55
CA ILE A 10 14.97 10.99 -24.08
C ILE A 10 14.36 9.71 -23.48
N LEU A 11 13.29 9.17 -24.05
CA LEU A 11 12.72 7.87 -23.65
C LEU A 11 13.74 6.73 -23.83
N ILE A 12 14.42 6.68 -24.98
CA ILE A 12 15.44 5.64 -25.26
C ILE A 12 16.62 5.78 -24.32
N LEU A 13 17.09 7.01 -24.04
CA LEU A 13 18.14 7.29 -23.07
C LEU A 13 17.74 6.86 -21.65
N PHE A 14 16.48 7.09 -21.26
CA PHE A 14 15.95 6.70 -19.95
C PHE A 14 15.96 5.17 -19.76
N PHE A 15 15.41 4.42 -20.72
CA PHE A 15 15.43 2.96 -20.68
C PHE A 15 16.86 2.38 -20.81
N GLY A 16 17.70 3.00 -21.64
CA GLY A 16 19.12 2.64 -21.78
C GLY A 16 19.91 2.85 -20.49
N PHE A 17 19.64 3.92 -19.76
CA PHE A 17 20.29 4.20 -18.48
C PHE A 17 19.81 3.26 -17.37
N ILE A 18 18.51 2.91 -17.33
CA ILE A 18 18.00 1.86 -16.42
C ILE A 18 18.65 0.51 -16.72
N TYR A 19 18.78 0.15 -18.00
CA TYR A 19 19.47 -1.07 -18.41
C TYR A 19 20.95 -1.07 -17.99
N TYR A 20 21.63 0.07 -18.15
CA TYR A 20 23.02 0.25 -17.71
C TYR A 20 23.17 0.09 -16.19
N LEU A 21 22.24 0.64 -15.39
CA LEU A 21 22.23 0.47 -13.93
C LEU A 21 21.96 -0.98 -13.51
N LYS A 22 21.10 -1.71 -14.25
CA LYS A 22 20.86 -3.14 -14.01
C LYS A 22 22.12 -3.98 -14.26
N SER A 23 22.96 -3.60 -15.22
CA SER A 23 24.22 -4.29 -15.54
C SER A 23 25.32 -4.13 -14.47
N GLN A 24 25.14 -3.25 -13.48
CA GLN A 24 26.17 -2.93 -12.48
C GLN A 24 26.15 -3.82 -11.22
N LYS A 25 25.34 -4.90 -11.18
CA LYS A 25 25.22 -5.85 -10.03
C LYS A 25 25.09 -5.17 -8.64
N LYS A 26 24.54 -3.96 -8.56
CA LYS A 26 24.29 -3.28 -7.26
C LYS A 26 23.07 -3.89 -6.56
N SER A 27 22.97 -3.67 -5.24
CA SER A 27 21.88 -4.19 -4.43
C SER A 27 20.51 -3.74 -4.95
N LEU A 28 19.51 -4.63 -4.83
CA LEU A 28 18.14 -4.39 -5.31
C LEU A 28 17.56 -3.06 -4.77
N SER A 29 17.80 -2.77 -3.49
CA SER A 29 17.37 -1.52 -2.84
C SER A 29 17.94 -0.28 -3.52
N PHE A 30 19.21 -0.31 -3.93
CA PHE A 30 19.83 0.80 -4.66
C PHE A 30 19.22 0.95 -6.06
N GLY A 31 18.88 -0.15 -6.72
CA GLY A 31 18.15 -0.14 -7.99
C GLY A 31 16.76 0.52 -7.88
N ILE A 32 16.01 0.22 -6.81
CA ILE A 32 14.68 0.82 -6.58
C ILE A 32 14.79 2.33 -6.32
N ILE A 33 15.72 2.75 -5.46
CA ILE A 33 15.90 4.17 -5.12
C ILE A 33 16.34 4.97 -6.36
N THR A 34 17.32 4.44 -7.12
CA THR A 34 17.79 5.14 -8.33
C THR A 34 16.74 5.19 -9.42
N SER A 35 15.94 4.13 -9.62
CA SER A 35 14.83 4.15 -10.58
C SER A 35 13.70 5.09 -10.16
N LEU A 36 13.39 5.21 -8.88
CA LEU A 36 12.43 6.21 -8.37
C LEU A 36 12.88 7.63 -8.67
N MET A 37 14.13 7.96 -8.36
CA MET A 37 14.70 9.29 -8.64
C MET A 37 14.66 9.59 -10.14
N LEU A 38 15.14 8.66 -10.97
CA LEU A 38 15.11 8.79 -12.42
C LEU A 38 13.68 8.97 -12.95
N GLY A 39 12.73 8.16 -12.50
CA GLY A 39 11.33 8.25 -12.91
C GLY A 39 10.71 9.61 -12.56
N LEU A 40 11.05 10.16 -11.38
CA LEU A 40 10.61 11.49 -10.97
C LEU A 40 11.22 12.60 -11.83
N PHE A 41 12.52 12.53 -12.12
CA PHE A 41 13.19 13.45 -13.05
C PHE A 41 12.57 13.40 -14.45
N TYR A 42 12.36 12.19 -14.98
CA TYR A 42 11.77 12.00 -16.31
C TYR A 42 10.33 12.52 -16.37
N GLY A 43 9.51 12.23 -15.35
CA GLY A 43 8.16 12.75 -15.24
C GLY A 43 8.11 14.29 -15.18
N PHE A 44 9.07 14.91 -14.51
CA PHE A 44 9.20 16.37 -14.45
C PHE A 44 9.56 16.97 -15.82
N ILE A 45 10.49 16.37 -16.56
CA ILE A 45 10.86 16.78 -17.93
C ILE A 45 9.65 16.68 -18.89
N LEU A 46 8.89 15.58 -18.80
CA LEU A 46 7.67 15.40 -19.60
C LEU A 46 6.55 16.39 -19.26
N LYS A 47 6.56 16.97 -18.05
CA LYS A 47 5.59 18.00 -17.65
C LYS A 47 5.94 19.37 -18.21
N LEU A 48 7.24 19.70 -18.27
CA LEU A 48 7.77 20.97 -18.80
C LEU A 48 7.72 21.04 -20.33
N SER A 49 7.68 19.90 -21.01
CA SER A 49 7.67 19.85 -22.47
C SER A 49 6.29 20.25 -23.06
N PRO A 50 6.23 20.93 -24.21
CA PRO A 50 4.98 21.36 -24.83
C PRO A 50 4.06 20.17 -25.13
N LYS A 51 2.74 20.34 -24.97
CA LYS A 51 1.79 19.27 -25.29
C LYS A 51 1.88 18.88 -26.76
N ASN A 52 2.26 17.63 -27.01
CA ASN A 52 2.37 17.00 -28.33
C ASN A 52 1.71 15.62 -28.28
N GLU A 53 1.16 15.14 -29.39
CA GLU A 53 0.56 13.80 -29.49
C GLU A 53 1.51 12.68 -29.02
N THR A 54 2.82 12.82 -29.29
CA THR A 54 3.85 11.87 -28.86
C THR A 54 4.00 11.79 -27.33
N ILE A 55 3.89 12.91 -26.62
CA ILE A 55 4.00 12.94 -25.15
C ILE A 55 2.78 12.25 -24.52
N ASP A 56 1.59 12.43 -25.11
CA ASP A 56 0.38 11.78 -24.61
C ASP A 56 0.45 10.25 -24.80
N LEU A 57 1.00 9.76 -25.93
CA LEU A 57 1.30 8.34 -26.12
C LEU A 57 2.31 7.80 -25.10
N ILE A 58 3.39 8.53 -24.82
CA ILE A 58 4.38 8.13 -23.80
C ILE A 58 3.74 8.09 -22.42
N ARG A 59 2.91 9.08 -22.06
CA ARG A 59 2.19 9.12 -20.78
C ARG A 59 1.22 7.95 -20.64
N GLU A 60 0.50 7.61 -21.69
CA GLU A 60 -0.41 6.46 -21.72
C GLU A 60 0.34 5.15 -21.50
N ALA A 61 1.47 4.94 -22.21
CA ALA A 61 2.30 3.75 -22.06
C ALA A 61 2.88 3.62 -20.63
N LEU A 62 3.41 4.71 -20.08
CA LEU A 62 3.92 4.74 -18.70
C LEU A 62 2.81 4.50 -17.68
N ARG A 63 1.62 5.07 -17.91
CA ARG A 63 0.45 4.85 -17.06
C ARG A 63 0.05 3.39 -17.08
N PHE A 64 -0.01 2.75 -18.25
CA PHE A 64 -0.33 1.33 -18.38
C PHE A 64 0.63 0.45 -17.58
N ILE A 65 1.95 0.70 -17.70
CA ILE A 65 2.96 -0.04 -16.94
C ILE A 65 2.80 0.19 -15.43
N GLY A 66 2.62 1.44 -15.00
CA GLY A 66 2.44 1.80 -13.60
C GLY A 66 1.16 1.22 -12.99
N SER A 67 0.03 1.32 -13.69
CA SER A 67 -1.23 0.72 -13.26
C SER A 67 -1.18 -0.80 -13.27
N GLY A 68 -0.50 -1.40 -14.25
CA GLY A 68 -0.28 -2.84 -14.30
C GLY A 68 0.51 -3.33 -13.08
N TYR A 69 1.60 -2.64 -12.73
CA TYR A 69 2.37 -2.93 -11.52
C TYR A 69 1.52 -2.83 -10.25
N LEU A 70 0.75 -1.75 -10.09
CA LEU A 70 -0.15 -1.59 -8.95
C LEU A 70 -1.23 -2.68 -8.90
N GLY A 71 -1.78 -3.07 -10.05
CA GLY A 71 -2.76 -4.16 -10.16
C GLY A 71 -2.19 -5.50 -9.69
N LEU A 72 -0.95 -5.82 -10.11
CA LEU A 72 -0.25 -7.02 -9.65
C LEU A 72 0.02 -6.98 -8.14
N LEU A 73 0.43 -5.83 -7.58
CA LEU A 73 0.59 -5.69 -6.14
C LEU A 73 -0.74 -5.91 -5.39
N LYS A 74 -1.82 -5.26 -5.82
CA LYS A 74 -3.14 -5.40 -5.21
C LYS A 74 -3.66 -6.84 -5.22
N MET A 75 -3.39 -7.57 -6.30
CA MET A 75 -3.74 -8.99 -6.41
C MET A 75 -3.11 -9.85 -5.31
N LEU A 76 -1.87 -9.51 -4.89
CA LEU A 76 -1.14 -10.24 -3.85
C LEU A 76 -1.54 -9.80 -2.44
N VAL A 77 -1.88 -8.52 -2.25
CA VAL A 77 -2.12 -7.94 -0.92
C VAL A 77 -3.25 -8.64 -0.17
N ILE A 78 -4.41 -8.86 -0.80
CA ILE A 78 -5.59 -9.39 -0.09
C ILE A 78 -5.38 -10.86 0.36
N PRO A 79 -4.95 -11.80 -0.50
CA PRO A 79 -4.67 -13.16 -0.07
C PRO A 79 -3.57 -13.24 0.99
N LEU A 80 -2.51 -12.45 0.83
CA LEU A 80 -1.38 -12.45 1.75
C LEU A 80 -1.77 -11.93 3.13
N ILE A 81 -2.62 -10.90 3.22
CA ILE A 81 -3.12 -10.42 4.52
C ILE A 81 -3.91 -11.51 5.25
N LEU A 82 -4.80 -12.21 4.53
CA LEU A 82 -5.61 -13.29 5.11
C LEU A 82 -4.71 -14.39 5.68
N THR A 83 -3.79 -14.91 4.88
CA THR A 83 -2.92 -16.04 5.26
C THR A 83 -1.90 -15.63 6.31
N SER A 84 -1.32 -14.42 6.19
CA SER A 84 -0.34 -13.89 7.13
C SER A 84 -0.92 -13.70 8.53
N ILE A 85 -2.12 -13.13 8.66
CA ILE A 85 -2.75 -12.90 9.97
C ILE A 85 -3.13 -14.23 10.62
N ILE A 86 -3.73 -15.16 9.87
CA ILE A 86 -4.08 -16.48 10.40
C ILE A 86 -2.82 -17.24 10.83
N HIS A 87 -1.77 -17.24 9.99
CA HIS A 87 -0.48 -17.85 10.30
C HIS A 87 0.17 -17.26 11.55
N ALA A 88 0.15 -15.93 11.69
CA ALA A 88 0.67 -15.25 12.86
C ALA A 88 -0.05 -15.68 14.15
N ILE A 89 -1.39 -15.75 14.12
CA ILE A 89 -2.22 -16.16 15.28
C ILE A 89 -1.97 -17.62 15.67
N LEU A 90 -1.86 -18.53 14.69
CA LEU A 90 -1.58 -19.94 14.93
C LEU A 90 -0.18 -20.20 15.51
N ASN A 91 0.79 -19.33 15.24
CA ASN A 91 2.16 -19.47 15.73
C ASN A 91 2.47 -18.66 17.00
N LEU A 92 1.48 -17.94 17.54
CA LEU A 92 1.62 -17.25 18.82
C LEU A 92 1.67 -18.27 19.97
N GLY A 93 2.75 -18.29 20.75
CA GLY A 93 2.95 -19.22 21.86
C GLY A 93 1.86 -19.16 22.95
N LYS A 94 1.66 -20.27 23.68
CA LYS A 94 0.62 -20.39 24.74
C LYS A 94 0.80 -19.40 25.89
N GLU A 95 2.02 -19.00 26.20
CA GLU A 95 2.33 -17.98 27.25
C GLU A 95 2.35 -16.54 26.73
N SER A 96 2.01 -16.31 25.46
CA SER A 96 1.96 -14.95 24.92
C SER A 96 0.78 -14.17 25.51
N HIS A 97 1.06 -13.07 26.22
CA HIS A 97 0.04 -12.13 26.67
C HIS A 97 -0.46 -11.29 25.49
N ILE A 98 -1.29 -11.89 24.61
CA ILE A 98 -1.86 -11.25 23.41
C ILE A 98 -2.47 -9.89 23.77
N LYS A 99 -3.26 -9.83 24.85
CA LYS A 99 -3.89 -8.57 25.31
C LYS A 99 -2.87 -7.47 25.61
N LYS A 100 -1.76 -7.79 26.29
CA LYS A 100 -0.72 -6.81 26.64
C LYS A 100 0.06 -6.39 25.40
N MET A 101 0.41 -7.34 24.54
CA MET A 101 1.14 -7.07 23.30
C MET A 101 0.32 -6.19 22.35
N SER A 102 -0.96 -6.51 22.13
CA SER A 102 -1.86 -5.72 21.30
C SER A 102 -2.12 -4.33 21.87
N PHE A 103 -2.32 -4.23 23.20
CA PHE A 103 -2.51 -2.92 23.85
C PHE A 103 -1.25 -2.05 23.72
N LEU A 104 -0.08 -2.61 24.00
CA LEU A 104 1.19 -1.90 23.90
C LEU A 104 1.47 -1.46 22.45
N ALA A 105 1.23 -2.33 21.47
CA ALA A 105 1.37 -2.01 20.06
C ALA A 105 0.41 -0.89 19.64
N CYS A 106 -0.87 -0.96 20.03
CA CYS A 106 -1.86 0.06 19.71
C CYS A 106 -1.51 1.41 20.36
N ALA A 107 -1.13 1.41 21.65
CA ALA A 107 -0.68 2.60 22.36
C ALA A 107 0.58 3.21 21.71
N MET A 108 1.53 2.38 21.30
CA MET A 108 2.74 2.83 20.60
C MET A 108 2.41 3.44 19.23
N LEU A 109 1.54 2.80 18.44
CA LEU A 109 1.14 3.29 17.12
C LEU A 109 0.37 4.60 17.22
N LEU A 110 -0.62 4.69 18.12
CA LEU A 110 -1.38 5.91 18.36
C LEU A 110 -0.48 7.02 18.90
N GLY A 111 0.42 6.71 19.84
CA GLY A 111 1.38 7.66 20.39
C GLY A 111 2.35 8.20 19.33
N MET A 112 2.94 7.33 18.51
CA MET A 112 3.83 7.72 17.42
C MET A 112 3.09 8.56 16.37
N THR A 113 1.85 8.19 16.03
CA THR A 113 1.02 8.93 15.08
C THR A 113 0.66 10.32 15.61
N ALA A 114 0.29 10.42 16.88
CA ALA A 114 0.01 11.70 17.53
C ALA A 114 1.25 12.61 17.54
N LEU A 115 2.41 12.08 17.92
CA LEU A 115 3.67 12.82 17.89
C LEU A 115 4.05 13.27 16.48
N ALA A 116 3.95 12.37 15.48
CA ALA A 116 4.22 12.70 14.09
C ALA A 116 3.28 13.78 13.55
N SER A 117 1.98 13.71 13.89
CA SER A 117 0.99 14.71 13.51
C SER A 117 1.29 16.08 14.13
N LEU A 118 1.68 16.13 15.40
CA LEU A 118 2.08 17.39 16.06
C LEU A 118 3.29 18.02 15.38
N ILE A 119 4.32 17.22 15.04
CA ILE A 119 5.49 17.70 14.30
C ILE A 119 5.08 18.18 12.90
N SER A 120 4.23 17.43 12.20
CA SER A 120 3.74 17.79 10.87
C SER A 120 3.01 19.14 10.87
N ILE A 121 2.10 19.36 11.82
CA ILE A 121 1.39 20.63 11.98
C ILE A 121 2.39 21.74 12.34
N GLY A 122 3.31 21.49 13.27
CA GLY A 122 4.32 22.47 13.68
C GLY A 122 5.18 22.95 12.51
N VAL A 123 5.67 22.03 11.68
CA VAL A 123 6.43 22.35 10.46
C VAL A 123 5.57 23.09 9.44
N GLY A 124 4.32 22.66 9.22
CA GLY A 124 3.40 23.31 8.29
C GLY A 124 3.12 24.77 8.65
N VAL A 125 2.91 25.06 9.93
CA VAL A 125 2.71 26.42 10.44
C VAL A 125 4.01 27.22 10.37
N PHE A 126 5.14 26.65 10.80
CA PHE A 126 6.44 27.34 10.81
C PHE A 126 6.88 27.80 9.43
N PHE A 127 6.74 26.95 8.41
CA PHE A 127 7.06 27.30 7.02
C PHE A 127 5.93 28.06 6.30
N SER A 128 4.80 28.33 6.98
CA SER A 128 3.62 28.99 6.39
C SER A 128 3.19 28.34 5.05
N VAL A 129 3.17 27.01 5.03
CA VAL A 129 2.89 26.22 3.82
C VAL A 129 1.51 26.59 3.27
N GLY A 130 1.45 27.06 2.01
CA GLY A 130 0.21 27.47 1.33
C GLY A 130 -0.04 28.99 1.29
N LYS A 131 0.78 29.81 1.97
CA LYS A 131 0.66 31.27 1.89
C LYS A 131 0.99 31.76 0.47
N GLY A 132 0.03 32.43 -0.18
CA GLY A 132 0.17 32.96 -1.54
C GLY A 132 -0.26 32.00 -2.66
N MET A 133 -0.80 30.83 -2.33
CA MET A 133 -1.39 29.93 -3.33
C MET A 133 -2.84 30.37 -3.63
N SER A 134 -3.10 30.82 -4.86
CA SER A 134 -4.47 31.05 -5.34
C SER A 134 -5.06 29.71 -5.76
N LEU A 135 -5.83 29.10 -4.86
CA LEU A 135 -6.60 27.91 -5.19
C LEU A 135 -7.74 28.34 -6.14
N PRO A 136 -7.86 27.76 -7.35
CA PRO A 136 -9.06 27.98 -8.18
C PRO A 136 -10.29 27.56 -7.38
N GLU A 137 -11.43 28.24 -7.55
CA GLU A 137 -12.68 27.89 -6.87
C GLU A 137 -12.93 26.38 -7.00
N PHE A 138 -12.76 25.68 -5.88
CA PHE A 138 -12.95 24.25 -5.83
C PHE A 138 -14.41 23.98 -6.18
N HIS A 139 -14.65 23.29 -7.30
CA HIS A 139 -15.90 22.57 -7.49
C HIS A 139 -16.07 21.70 -6.24
N GLU A 140 -17.24 21.82 -5.60
CA GLU A 140 -17.57 21.23 -4.30
C GLU A 140 -16.75 19.98 -4.01
N ALA A 141 -15.79 20.09 -3.08
CA ALA A 141 -15.07 18.92 -2.60
C ALA A 141 -16.11 17.85 -2.24
N PRO A 142 -15.93 16.58 -2.64
CA PRO A 142 -16.90 15.54 -2.34
C PRO A 142 -17.16 15.60 -0.84
N LYS A 143 -18.42 15.91 -0.49
CA LYS A 143 -18.89 15.91 0.90
C LYS A 143 -18.83 14.47 1.37
N HIS A 144 -17.66 14.04 1.82
CA HIS A 144 -17.55 12.90 2.72
C HIS A 144 -18.18 13.37 4.02
N THR A 145 -19.50 13.21 4.10
CA THR A 145 -20.25 13.44 5.32
C THR A 145 -19.65 12.53 6.37
N TYR A 146 -19.02 13.13 7.37
CA TYR A 146 -18.52 12.38 8.52
C TYR A 146 -19.69 11.62 9.14
N THR A 147 -19.68 10.30 9.00
CA THR A 147 -20.77 9.42 9.49
C THR A 147 -20.65 9.13 11.00
N GLY A 148 -19.80 9.84 11.73
CA GLY A 148 -19.60 9.56 13.15
C GLY A 148 -18.71 8.34 13.40
N LEU A 149 -18.26 8.22 14.66
CA LEU A 149 -17.43 7.09 15.08
C LEU A 149 -18.18 5.76 15.03
N ALA A 150 -19.47 5.75 15.33
CA ALA A 150 -20.28 4.54 15.35
C ALA A 150 -20.37 3.89 13.96
N ASP A 151 -20.73 4.66 12.93
CA ASP A 151 -20.85 4.14 11.57
C ASP A 151 -19.49 3.76 10.98
N THR A 152 -18.43 4.48 11.37
CA THR A 152 -17.05 4.12 10.98
C THR A 152 -16.66 2.76 11.57
N LEU A 153 -16.93 2.54 12.87
CA LEU A 153 -16.66 1.26 13.53
C LEU A 153 -17.52 0.12 12.98
N LEU A 154 -18.80 0.40 12.69
CA LEU A 154 -19.69 -0.57 12.05
C LEU A 154 -19.20 -0.94 10.64
N GLY A 155 -18.71 0.02 9.87
CA GLY A 155 -18.14 -0.20 8.53
C GLY A 155 -16.83 -1.02 8.53
N MET A 156 -16.17 -1.14 9.68
CA MET A 156 -15.02 -2.02 9.85
C MET A 156 -15.44 -3.48 10.04
N LEU A 157 -16.63 -3.75 10.58
CA LEU A 157 -17.08 -5.11 10.84
C LEU A 157 -17.45 -5.82 9.53
N PRO A 158 -16.80 -6.96 9.20
CA PRO A 158 -17.12 -7.70 8.00
C PRO A 158 -18.50 -8.35 8.13
N THR A 159 -19.51 -7.84 7.42
CA THR A 159 -20.82 -8.52 7.28
C THR A 159 -20.75 -9.67 6.29
N ASN A 160 -19.94 -9.53 5.23
CA ASN A 160 -19.61 -10.57 4.28
C ASN A 160 -18.12 -10.47 3.91
N PRO A 161 -17.28 -11.44 4.34
CA PRO A 161 -15.83 -11.37 4.12
C PRO A 161 -15.45 -11.49 2.64
N VAL A 162 -16.20 -12.23 1.84
CA VAL A 162 -15.95 -12.38 0.40
C VAL A 162 -16.22 -11.05 -0.31
N ASN A 163 -17.33 -10.38 0.04
CA ASN A 163 -17.62 -9.06 -0.50
C ASN A 163 -16.60 -8.01 -0.02
N ALA A 164 -16.12 -8.09 1.22
CA ALA A 164 -15.09 -7.21 1.73
C ALA A 164 -13.75 -7.35 0.96
N MET A 165 -13.38 -8.57 0.57
CA MET A 165 -12.22 -8.82 -0.30
C MET A 165 -12.46 -8.23 -1.70
N ALA A 166 -13.65 -8.41 -2.28
CA ALA A 166 -13.98 -7.87 -3.60
C ALA A 166 -13.98 -6.33 -3.64
N GLN A 167 -14.34 -5.68 -2.54
CA GLN A 167 -14.39 -4.22 -2.41
C GLN A 167 -13.09 -3.59 -1.91
N GLU A 168 -11.99 -4.35 -1.82
CA GLU A 168 -10.70 -3.89 -1.28
C GLU A 168 -10.81 -3.31 0.15
N ASN A 169 -11.79 -3.76 0.96
CA ASN A 169 -11.94 -3.32 2.36
C ASN A 169 -10.96 -4.09 3.25
N THR A 170 -9.71 -3.61 3.26
CA THR A 170 -8.61 -4.24 3.99
C THR A 170 -8.87 -4.40 5.48
N ILE A 171 -9.55 -3.43 6.12
CA ILE A 171 -9.80 -3.48 7.58
C ILE A 171 -10.76 -4.63 7.92
N ALA A 172 -11.85 -4.76 7.14
CA ALA A 172 -12.81 -5.85 7.31
C ALA A 172 -12.16 -7.23 7.05
N VAL A 173 -11.27 -7.33 6.05
CA VAL A 173 -10.50 -8.56 5.78
C VAL A 173 -9.59 -8.92 6.95
N VAL A 174 -8.87 -7.94 7.52
CA VAL A 174 -8.02 -8.16 8.71
C VAL A 174 -8.87 -8.63 9.89
N LEU A 175 -10.01 -8.00 10.17
CA LEU A 175 -10.88 -8.40 11.27
C LEU A 175 -11.43 -9.82 11.10
N PHE A 176 -11.85 -10.18 9.88
CA PHE A 176 -12.25 -11.55 9.58
C PHE A 176 -11.11 -12.55 9.78
N ALA A 177 -9.91 -12.24 9.28
CA ALA A 177 -8.73 -13.08 9.45
C ALA A 177 -8.35 -13.28 10.92
N ILE A 178 -8.53 -12.25 11.76
CA ILE A 178 -8.33 -12.34 13.21
C ILE A 178 -9.34 -13.32 13.83
N PHE A 179 -10.64 -13.18 13.55
CA PHE A 179 -11.65 -14.09 14.09
C PHE A 179 -11.42 -15.53 13.64
N LEU A 180 -11.13 -15.73 12.36
CA LEU A 180 -10.85 -17.05 11.81
C LEU A 180 -9.57 -17.65 12.41
N GLY A 181 -8.51 -16.87 12.57
CA GLY A 181 -7.25 -17.31 13.19
C GLY A 181 -7.42 -17.67 14.67
N LEU A 182 -8.20 -16.89 15.42
CA LEU A 182 -8.52 -17.19 16.82
C LEU A 182 -9.36 -18.47 16.94
N ALA A 183 -10.40 -18.64 16.11
CA ALA A 183 -11.21 -19.85 16.09
C ALA A 183 -10.37 -21.08 15.69
N ALA A 184 -9.51 -20.95 14.69
CA ALA A 184 -8.59 -22.00 14.28
C ALA A 184 -7.61 -22.39 15.40
N ARG A 185 -7.08 -21.42 16.15
CA ARG A 185 -6.22 -21.69 17.30
C ARG A 185 -6.96 -22.43 18.43
N MET A 186 -8.18 -22.02 18.75
CA MET A 186 -9.00 -22.70 19.77
C MET A 186 -9.30 -24.15 19.37
N LEU A 187 -9.57 -24.38 18.09
CA LEU A 187 -9.79 -25.73 17.57
C LEU A 187 -8.51 -26.56 17.54
N ASP A 188 -7.36 -25.94 17.25
CA ASP A 188 -6.05 -26.61 17.29
C ASP A 188 -5.76 -27.12 18.70
N GLU A 189 -6.00 -26.30 19.74
CA GLU A 189 -5.86 -26.72 21.14
C GLU A 189 -6.80 -27.87 21.54
N ALA A 190 -7.94 -28.02 20.87
CA ALA A 190 -8.92 -29.08 21.15
C ALA A 190 -8.70 -30.37 20.34
N ASP A 191 -8.29 -30.26 19.07
CA ASP A 191 -8.13 -31.37 18.12
C ASP A 191 -7.01 -31.06 17.11
N HIS A 192 -5.76 -31.22 17.57
CA HIS A 192 -4.55 -30.96 16.78
C HIS A 192 -4.48 -31.77 15.48
N ASP A 193 -4.99 -33.01 15.48
CA ASP A 193 -4.84 -33.93 14.35
C ASP A 193 -5.67 -33.45 13.14
N LYS A 194 -6.89 -32.94 13.39
CA LYS A 194 -7.71 -32.32 12.33
C LYS A 194 -7.16 -30.98 11.87
N MET A 195 -6.53 -30.22 12.77
CA MET A 195 -6.04 -28.88 12.48
C MET A 195 -4.67 -28.85 11.79
N GLU A 196 -3.93 -29.95 11.81
CA GLU A 196 -2.63 -30.04 11.14
C GLU A 196 -2.75 -29.76 9.63
N THR A 197 -3.79 -30.29 8.98
CA THR A 197 -4.07 -30.06 7.55
C THR A 197 -4.31 -28.58 7.25
N PHE A 198 -5.13 -27.92 8.05
CA PHE A 198 -5.42 -26.49 7.90
C PHE A 198 -4.17 -25.63 8.15
N ARG A 199 -3.39 -25.97 9.18
CA ARG A 199 -2.15 -25.26 9.52
C ARG A 199 -1.12 -25.38 8.41
N LYS A 200 -0.93 -26.57 7.83
CA LYS A 200 -0.04 -26.79 6.68
C LYS A 200 -0.50 -25.99 5.45
N LEU A 201 -1.79 -25.95 5.18
CA LEU A 201 -2.36 -25.19 4.06
C LEU A 201 -2.17 -23.68 4.22
N ILE A 202 -2.41 -23.12 5.41
CA ILE A 202 -2.19 -21.70 5.66
C ILE A 202 -0.70 -21.36 5.61
N ALA A 203 0.16 -22.22 6.16
CA ALA A 203 1.60 -22.03 6.11
C ALA A 203 2.15 -22.06 4.68
N SER A 204 1.68 -22.95 3.82
CA SER A 204 2.09 -22.98 2.42
C SER A 204 1.58 -21.77 1.65
N LEU A 205 0.34 -21.33 1.88
CA LEU A 205 -0.22 -20.12 1.26
C LEU A 205 0.45 -18.82 1.72
N PHE A 206 1.02 -18.78 2.92
CA PHE A 206 1.81 -17.64 3.40
C PHE A 206 3.24 -17.64 2.82
N ALA A 207 3.79 -18.82 2.54
CA ALA A 207 5.15 -18.98 2.04
C ALA A 207 5.31 -18.71 0.53
N ILE A 208 4.21 -18.75 -0.23
CA ILE A 208 4.14 -18.48 -1.67
C ILE A 208 3.85 -16.98 -1.90
#